data_AF-A0A1K1P263-F1
#
_entry.id   AF-A0A1K1P263-F1
#
_cell.length_a   1.000
_cell.length_b   1.000
_cell.length_c   1.000
_cell.angle_alpha   90.00
_cell.angle_beta   90.00
_cell.angle_gamma   90.00
#
_symmetry.space_group_name_H-M   'P 1'
#
loop_
_entity.id
_entity.type
_entity.pdbx_description
1 polymer ?
#
loop_
_entity_poly.entity_id
_entity_poly.type
_entity_poly.pdbx_seq_one_letter_code
_entity_poly.pdbx_strand_id
1 'polypeptide(L)'
;MIHPHTELQFISDEMGYGVVATKLIPKGTITWVQDKLDIVLSSAQIDAMSDFYKNILDFYTFRNNKGDYVLCWDHAKYVNHSFRSNCLTTPYDFEIAIRDIYPGEQLTDDYGYLNISRPFRGIREGTRRRIVYPDDLLKYHKKWDKSIAEAFVHITDVEQPLEEILAPDILEKIKNISQGEETLDSILSCYFQEGEDN
;
A
#
# COMPACT_ATOMS: atom_id res chain seq x y z
N MET A 1 3.49 -7.76 6.44
CA MET A 1 2.43 -8.22 7.35
C MET A 1 1.21 -7.32 7.33
N ILE A 2 0.04 -7.85 6.99
CA ILE A 2 -1.27 -7.17 7.05
C ILE A 2 -1.83 -7.16 8.49
N HIS A 3 -2.70 -6.19 8.78
CA HIS A 3 -3.39 -6.04 10.05
C HIS A 3 -4.12 -7.33 10.49
N PRO A 4 -4.00 -7.77 11.76
CA PRO A 4 -4.50 -9.08 12.22
C PRO A 4 -6.03 -9.17 12.30
N HIS A 5 -6.75 -8.05 12.30
CA HIS A 5 -8.21 -8.02 12.24
C HIS A 5 -8.72 -7.94 10.82
N THR A 6 -8.19 -8.84 9.98
CA THR A 6 -8.59 -9.01 8.58
C THR A 6 -8.75 -10.48 8.25
N GLU A 7 -9.55 -10.79 7.23
CA GLU A 7 -9.72 -12.12 6.67
C GLU A 7 -9.83 -12.06 5.15
N LEU A 8 -9.60 -13.20 4.48
CA LEU A 8 -9.85 -13.32 3.05
C LEU A 8 -11.30 -13.69 2.79
N GLN A 9 -11.93 -12.96 1.87
CA GLN A 9 -13.26 -13.28 1.36
C GLN A 9 -13.25 -13.28 -0.17
N PHE A 10 -14.07 -14.15 -0.77
CA PHE A 10 -14.34 -14.07 -2.19
C PHE A 10 -15.31 -12.91 -2.46
N ILE A 11 -14.89 -11.96 -3.29
CA ILE A 11 -15.62 -10.72 -3.54
C ILE A 11 -16.50 -10.85 -4.79
N SER A 12 -15.94 -11.32 -5.90
CA SER A 12 -16.64 -11.53 -7.17
C SER A 12 -15.78 -12.31 -8.15
N ASP A 13 -16.35 -12.78 -9.27
CA ASP A 13 -15.59 -13.38 -10.36
C ASP A 13 -14.60 -12.39 -11.02
N GLU A 14 -14.87 -11.08 -10.94
CA GLU A 14 -14.04 -10.03 -11.52
C GLU A 14 -12.84 -9.68 -10.63
N MET A 15 -13.06 -9.53 -9.31
CA MET A 15 -12.00 -9.17 -8.35
C MET A 15 -11.29 -10.40 -7.77
N GLY A 16 -11.94 -11.56 -7.73
CA GLY A 16 -11.47 -12.72 -6.99
C GLY A 16 -11.58 -12.51 -5.48
N TYR A 17 -10.49 -12.78 -4.75
CA TYR A 17 -10.43 -12.61 -3.30
C TYR A 17 -10.04 -11.18 -2.92
N GLY A 18 -10.47 -10.76 -1.74
CA GLY A 18 -10.13 -9.48 -1.14
C GLY A 18 -9.89 -9.62 0.35
N VAL A 19 -9.18 -8.65 0.92
CA VAL A 19 -8.94 -8.54 2.36
C VAL A 19 -10.08 -7.74 3.00
N VAL A 20 -10.76 -8.31 3.98
CA VAL A 20 -11.94 -7.72 4.63
C VAL A 20 -11.68 -7.54 6.13
N ALA A 21 -12.05 -6.39 6.68
CA ALA A 21 -11.92 -6.11 8.10
C ALA A 21 -12.90 -6.96 8.93
N THR A 22 -12.40 -7.61 9.99
CA THR A 22 -13.22 -8.40 10.93
C THR A 22 -13.63 -7.59 12.17
N LYS A 23 -12.96 -6.46 12.42
CA LYS A 23 -13.26 -5.47 13.46
C LYS A 23 -13.15 -4.06 12.89
N LEU A 24 -13.61 -3.07 13.64
CA LEU A 24 -13.31 -1.67 13.35
C LEU A 24 -11.79 -1.47 13.36
N ILE A 25 -11.25 -0.93 12.26
CA ILE A 25 -9.88 -0.43 12.17
C ILE A 25 -9.99 1.09 12.11
N PRO A 26 -9.67 1.81 13.21
CA PRO A 26 -9.77 3.26 13.26
C PRO A 26 -8.86 3.96 12.24
N LYS A 27 -9.24 5.17 11.83
CA LYS A 27 -8.35 6.08 11.11
C LYS A 27 -7.03 6.27 11.89
N GLY A 28 -5.90 6.18 11.18
CA GLY A 28 -4.56 6.30 11.77
C GLY A 28 -3.93 4.96 12.16
N THR A 29 -4.67 3.85 12.12
CA THR A 29 -4.10 2.52 12.37
C THR A 29 -3.23 2.07 11.20
N ILE A 30 -2.08 1.46 11.52
CA ILE A 30 -1.18 0.85 10.55
C ILE A 30 -1.84 -0.43 10.00
N THR A 31 -2.08 -0.47 8.70
CA THR A 31 -2.82 -1.56 8.04
C THR A 31 -1.92 -2.63 7.45
N TRP A 32 -0.69 -2.27 7.10
CA TRP A 32 0.33 -3.18 6.61
C TRP A 32 1.72 -2.66 6.96
N VAL A 33 2.68 -3.55 7.21
CA VAL A 33 4.11 -3.22 7.40
C VAL A 33 4.93 -4.17 6.54
N GLN A 34 5.92 -3.69 5.80
CA GLN A 34 6.86 -4.60 5.13
C GLN A 34 7.67 -5.36 6.18
N ASP A 35 7.58 -6.69 6.18
CA ASP A 35 8.22 -7.51 7.19
C ASP A 35 9.28 -8.46 6.61
N LYS A 36 10.03 -9.14 7.49
CA LYS A 36 11.17 -9.99 7.11
C LYS A 36 10.79 -11.21 6.26
N LEU A 37 9.52 -11.57 6.19
CA LEU A 37 9.02 -12.69 5.40
C LEU A 37 8.60 -12.25 3.98
N ASP A 38 8.44 -10.95 3.73
CA ASP A 38 8.16 -10.45 2.38
C ASP A 38 9.37 -10.68 1.46
N ILE A 39 9.11 -11.17 0.25
CA ILE A 39 10.15 -11.51 -0.71
C ILE A 39 10.41 -10.30 -1.60
N VAL A 40 11.65 -9.82 -1.62
CA VAL A 40 12.09 -8.73 -2.49
C VAL A 40 12.92 -9.29 -3.63
N LEU A 41 12.49 -9.03 -4.87
CA LEU A 41 13.09 -9.53 -6.10
C LEU A 41 13.51 -8.36 -6.99
N SER A 42 14.78 -8.30 -7.36
CA SER A 42 15.26 -7.33 -8.34
C SER A 42 14.72 -7.65 -9.74
N SER A 43 14.70 -6.65 -10.62
CA SER A 43 14.30 -6.84 -12.02
C SER A 43 15.13 -7.94 -12.70
N ALA A 44 16.44 -8.01 -12.42
CA ALA A 44 17.31 -9.07 -12.96
C ALA A 44 16.95 -10.48 -12.44
N GLN A 45 16.51 -10.60 -11.18
CA GLN A 45 16.03 -11.88 -10.64
C GLN A 45 14.74 -12.32 -11.33
N ILE A 46 13.80 -11.40 -11.56
CA ILE A 46 12.55 -11.67 -12.29
C ILE A 46 12.85 -12.08 -13.74
N ASP A 47 13.73 -11.35 -14.42
CA ASP A 47 14.07 -11.58 -15.82
C ASP A 47 14.69 -12.96 -16.07
N ALA A 48 15.45 -13.46 -15.10
CA ALA A 48 16.04 -14.80 -15.11
C ALA A 48 15.02 -15.94 -14.88
N MET A 49 13.79 -15.63 -14.45
CA MET A 49 12.74 -16.63 -14.25
C MET A 49 12.01 -16.96 -15.57
N SER A 50 11.37 -18.13 -15.59
CA SER A 50 10.46 -18.49 -16.69
C SER A 50 9.21 -17.61 -16.72
N ASP A 51 8.58 -17.50 -17.88
CA ASP A 51 7.33 -16.72 -18.06
C ASP A 51 6.20 -17.17 -17.12
N PHE A 52 6.20 -18.44 -16.71
CA PHE A 52 5.25 -18.95 -15.72
C PHE A 52 5.33 -18.17 -14.40
N TYR A 53 6.54 -17.95 -13.88
CA TYR A 53 6.72 -17.20 -12.63
C TYR A 53 6.53 -15.70 -12.85
N LYS A 54 6.97 -15.15 -13.99
CA LYS A 54 6.78 -13.74 -14.33
C LYS A 54 5.29 -13.36 -14.31
N ASN A 55 4.42 -14.22 -14.86
CA ASN A 55 2.98 -13.98 -14.85
C ASN A 55 2.36 -13.99 -13.44
N ILE A 56 2.87 -14.83 -12.54
CA ILE A 56 2.43 -14.85 -11.14
C ILE A 56 2.88 -13.57 -10.43
N LEU A 57 4.14 -13.17 -10.64
CA LEU A 57 4.73 -12.02 -9.97
C LEU A 57 4.16 -10.70 -10.49
N ASP A 58 3.84 -10.59 -11.78
CA ASP A 58 3.14 -9.42 -12.35
C ASP A 58 1.77 -9.19 -11.68
N PHE A 59 1.14 -10.24 -11.16
CA PHE A 59 -0.16 -10.13 -10.49
C PHE A 59 -0.06 -9.90 -8.97
N TYR A 60 0.86 -10.58 -8.28
CA TYR A 60 0.90 -10.61 -6.81
C TYR A 60 1.98 -9.72 -6.18
N THR A 61 2.69 -8.93 -6.97
CA THR A 61 3.73 -8.02 -6.46
C THR A 61 3.41 -6.57 -6.77
N PHE A 62 3.91 -5.67 -5.93
CA PHE A 62 4.04 -4.25 -6.26
C PHE A 62 5.51 -3.90 -6.46
N ARG A 63 5.79 -2.74 -7.06
CA ARG A 63 7.16 -2.27 -7.27
C ARG A 63 7.49 -1.12 -6.32
N ASN A 64 8.55 -1.27 -5.54
CA ASN A 64 9.01 -0.25 -4.61
C ASN A 64 9.79 0.87 -5.34
N ASN A 65 10.20 1.91 -4.61
CA ASN A 65 10.94 3.06 -5.17
C ASN A 65 12.36 2.74 -5.67
N LYS A 66 12.87 1.52 -5.44
CA LYS A 66 14.14 1.02 -5.99
C LYS A 66 13.95 0.25 -7.29
N GLY A 67 12.70 0.00 -7.68
CA GLY A 67 12.36 -0.79 -8.86
C GLY A 67 12.32 -2.29 -8.59
N ASP A 68 12.43 -2.72 -7.33
CA ASP A 68 12.32 -4.11 -6.92
C ASP A 68 10.85 -4.51 -6.75
N TYR A 69 10.55 -5.76 -7.06
CA TYR A 69 9.24 -6.38 -6.91
C TYR A 69 9.11 -6.98 -5.51
N VAL A 70 8.08 -6.58 -4.78
CA VAL A 70 7.80 -7.04 -3.42
C VAL A 70 6.60 -7.97 -3.44
N LEU A 71 6.81 -9.24 -3.09
CA LEU A 71 5.77 -10.24 -2.91
C LEU A 71 5.42 -10.36 -1.43
N CYS A 72 4.23 -9.89 -1.06
CA CYS A 72 3.73 -10.04 0.29
C CYS A 72 3.44 -11.52 0.61
N TRP A 73 3.97 -12.02 1.72
CA TRP A 73 3.84 -13.46 2.04
C TRP A 73 2.42 -13.85 2.50
N ASP A 74 1.70 -12.93 3.16
CA ASP A 74 0.40 -13.14 3.83
C ASP A 74 -0.81 -12.68 3.00
N HIS A 75 -1.92 -12.26 3.62
CA HIS A 75 -3.11 -11.84 2.89
C HIS A 75 -2.94 -10.51 2.14
N ALA A 76 -1.90 -9.70 2.42
CA ALA A 76 -1.72 -8.40 1.78
C ALA A 76 -1.64 -8.46 0.24
N LYS A 77 -1.16 -9.57 -0.33
CA LYS A 77 -1.14 -9.80 -1.80
C LYS A 77 -2.53 -9.87 -2.45
N TYR A 78 -3.61 -9.88 -1.65
CA TYR A 78 -5.00 -9.86 -2.12
C TYR A 78 -5.70 -8.52 -1.81
N VAL A 79 -4.99 -7.48 -1.39
CA VAL A 79 -5.57 -6.14 -1.24
C VAL A 79 -5.88 -5.59 -2.62
N ASN A 80 -7.16 -5.33 -2.88
CA ASN A 80 -7.66 -4.93 -4.20
C ASN A 80 -7.52 -3.43 -4.43
N HIS A 81 -7.53 -3.05 -5.71
CA HIS A 81 -7.59 -1.66 -6.11
C HIS A 81 -8.96 -1.01 -5.82
N SER A 82 -8.95 0.25 -5.37
CA SER A 82 -10.09 1.16 -5.35
C SER A 82 -9.68 2.61 -5.64
N PHE A 83 -10.49 3.36 -6.39
CA PHE A 83 -10.31 4.82 -6.54
C PHE A 83 -10.81 5.60 -5.32
N ARG A 84 -11.49 4.91 -4.39
CA ARG A 84 -11.87 5.38 -3.05
C ARG A 84 -11.19 4.52 -1.99
N SER A 85 -9.90 4.27 -2.17
CA SER A 85 -9.07 3.50 -1.25
C SER A 85 -9.19 4.02 0.19
N ASN A 86 -9.01 3.12 1.14
CA ASN A 86 -9.04 3.41 2.57
C ASN A 86 -7.70 3.13 3.26
N CYS A 87 -6.76 2.51 2.55
CA CYS A 87 -5.36 2.38 2.92
C CYS A 87 -4.52 3.28 1.98
N LEU A 88 -3.39 3.77 2.50
CA LEU A 88 -2.34 4.43 1.72
C LEU A 88 -0.96 4.03 2.24
N THR A 89 -0.02 3.77 1.32
CA THR A 89 1.39 3.61 1.67
C THR A 89 2.01 4.90 2.15
N THR A 90 2.96 4.77 3.07
CA THR A 90 3.84 5.85 3.52
C THR A 90 5.25 5.63 3.00
N PRO A 91 6.14 6.65 3.04
CA PRO A 91 7.57 6.50 2.79
C PRO A 91 8.34 5.64 3.81
N TYR A 92 7.65 5.00 4.75
CA TYR A 92 8.23 4.36 5.93
C TYR A 92 8.04 2.84 5.93
N ASP A 93 7.84 2.25 4.75
CA ASP A 93 7.60 0.82 4.55
C ASP A 93 6.39 0.27 5.33
N PHE A 94 5.37 1.11 5.55
CA PHE A 94 4.07 0.72 6.10
C PHE A 94 2.92 1.50 5.46
N GLU A 95 1.70 0.95 5.55
CA GLU A 95 0.45 1.58 5.15
C GLU A 95 -0.39 2.02 6.35
N ILE A 96 -1.22 3.04 6.16
CA ILE A 96 -2.10 3.60 7.18
C ILE A 96 -3.55 3.66 6.70
N ALA A 97 -4.49 3.40 7.61
CA ALA A 97 -5.91 3.63 7.40
C ALA A 97 -6.20 5.14 7.36
N ILE A 98 -6.67 5.66 6.22
CA ILE A 98 -6.97 7.10 6.05
C ILE A 98 -8.39 7.51 6.46
N ARG A 99 -9.18 6.53 6.89
CA ARG A 99 -10.51 6.68 7.48
C ARG A 99 -10.79 5.43 8.33
N ASP A 100 -11.84 5.49 9.14
CA ASP A 100 -12.35 4.28 9.79
C ASP A 100 -12.74 3.24 8.73
N ILE A 101 -12.36 1.99 8.98
CA ILE A 101 -12.72 0.82 8.18
C ILE A 101 -13.59 -0.07 9.06
N TYR A 102 -14.88 -0.17 8.73
CA TYR A 102 -15.83 -0.94 9.52
C TYR A 102 -15.75 -2.44 9.21
N PRO A 103 -16.18 -3.31 10.15
CA PRO A 103 -16.29 -4.76 9.88
C PRO A 103 -17.09 -5.04 8.60
N GLY A 104 -16.58 -5.94 7.76
CA GLY A 104 -17.18 -6.27 6.46
C GLY A 104 -16.76 -5.34 5.31
N GLU A 105 -16.03 -4.25 5.57
CA GLU A 105 -15.40 -3.46 4.50
C GLU A 105 -14.10 -4.10 4.02
N GLN A 106 -13.85 -4.01 2.72
CA GLN A 106 -12.53 -4.35 2.17
C GLN A 106 -11.49 -3.32 2.57
N LEU A 107 -10.26 -3.78 2.86
CA LEU A 107 -9.07 -2.94 2.77
C LEU A 107 -8.69 -2.85 1.29
N THR A 108 -8.47 -1.63 0.82
CA THR A 108 -8.23 -1.34 -0.60
C THR A 108 -7.24 -0.21 -0.78
N ASP A 109 -6.50 -0.31 -1.88
CA ASP A 109 -5.42 0.59 -2.26
C ASP A 109 -5.68 1.31 -3.57
N ASP A 110 -5.08 2.48 -3.74
CA ASP A 110 -5.00 3.09 -5.05
C ASP A 110 -3.69 2.64 -5.73
N TYR A 111 -3.76 1.65 -6.63
CA TYR A 111 -2.57 1.11 -7.29
C TYR A 111 -1.75 2.17 -8.07
N GLY A 112 -2.26 3.39 -8.22
CA GLY A 112 -1.51 4.51 -8.79
C GLY A 112 -0.26 4.93 -7.99
N TYR A 113 -0.11 4.52 -6.73
CA TYR A 113 1.14 4.69 -5.96
C TYR A 113 2.04 3.46 -5.93
N LEU A 114 1.68 2.37 -6.61
CA LEU A 114 2.39 1.08 -6.56
C LEU A 114 3.32 0.83 -7.75
N ASN A 115 3.68 1.89 -8.49
CA ASN A 115 4.61 1.86 -9.63
C ASN A 115 4.28 0.75 -10.66
N ILE A 116 3.01 0.64 -11.05
CA ILE A 116 2.54 -0.36 -12.02
C ILE A 116 3.23 -0.18 -13.39
N SER A 117 3.49 -1.28 -14.09
CA SER A 117 4.20 -1.27 -15.39
C SER A 117 3.34 -0.81 -16.57
N ARG A 118 2.01 -0.98 -16.49
CA ARG A 118 1.08 -0.69 -17.58
C ARG A 118 -0.25 -0.18 -17.05
N PRO A 119 -0.90 0.74 -17.77
CA PRO A 119 -2.20 1.24 -17.34
C PRO A 119 -3.26 0.16 -17.41
N PHE A 120 -4.20 0.18 -16.47
CA PHE A 120 -5.36 -0.71 -16.46
C PHE A 120 -6.62 0.04 -16.06
N ARG A 121 -7.77 -0.49 -16.48
CA ARG A 121 -9.09 0.06 -16.12
C ARG A 121 -9.56 -0.57 -14.81
N GLY A 122 -9.74 0.25 -13.77
CA GLY A 122 -10.31 -0.20 -12.51
C GLY A 122 -11.83 -0.41 -12.60
N ILE A 123 -12.38 -1.08 -11.60
CA ILE A 123 -13.82 -1.36 -11.50
C ILE A 123 -14.59 -0.05 -11.35
N ARG A 124 -15.84 -0.05 -11.85
CA ARG A 124 -16.66 1.16 -11.90
C ARG A 124 -17.21 1.49 -10.51
N GLU A 125 -16.60 2.48 -9.88
CA GLU A 125 -17.00 2.97 -8.54
C GLU A 125 -17.84 4.26 -8.57
N GLY A 126 -18.07 4.85 -9.74
CA GLY A 126 -18.72 6.17 -9.87
C GLY A 126 -17.77 7.35 -9.64
N THR A 127 -16.46 7.10 -9.59
CA THR A 127 -15.42 8.12 -9.61
C THR A 127 -15.19 8.66 -11.03
N ARG A 128 -14.56 9.84 -11.14
CA ARG A 128 -14.16 10.43 -12.44
C ARG A 128 -12.98 9.68 -13.07
N ARG A 129 -11.98 9.33 -12.24
CA ARG A 129 -10.84 8.50 -12.67
C ARG A 129 -11.32 7.07 -12.88
N ARG A 130 -10.85 6.45 -13.95
CA ARG A 130 -11.24 5.08 -14.36
C ARG A 130 -10.07 4.21 -14.79
N ILE A 131 -8.91 4.83 -14.98
CA ILE A 131 -7.69 4.20 -15.43
C ILE A 131 -6.63 4.58 -14.41
N VAL A 132 -5.88 3.57 -13.97
CA VAL A 132 -4.64 3.74 -13.22
C VAL A 132 -3.51 3.81 -14.23
N TYR A 133 -2.62 4.80 -14.11
CA TYR A 133 -1.44 4.99 -14.93
C TYR A 133 -0.16 4.84 -14.09
N PRO A 134 0.96 4.43 -14.71
CA PRO A 134 2.26 4.31 -14.03
C PRO A 134 2.73 5.60 -13.33
N ASP A 135 2.38 6.77 -13.87
CA ASP A 135 2.79 8.09 -13.40
C ASP A 135 1.75 8.77 -12.48
N ASP A 136 0.71 8.04 -12.05
CA ASP A 136 -0.36 8.61 -11.23
C ASP A 136 0.16 9.13 -9.87
N LEU A 137 1.25 8.57 -9.33
CA LEU A 137 1.91 9.09 -8.13
C LEU A 137 2.44 10.51 -8.31
N LEU A 138 3.05 10.83 -9.47
CA LEU A 138 3.49 12.20 -9.78
C LEU A 138 2.32 13.18 -9.80
N LYS A 139 1.14 12.71 -10.20
CA LYS A 139 -0.06 13.53 -10.36
C LYS A 139 -0.88 13.70 -9.08
N TYR A 140 -1.01 12.65 -8.27
CA TYR A 140 -1.95 12.62 -7.15
C TYR A 140 -1.28 12.65 -5.76
N HIS A 141 0.05 12.58 -5.64
CA HIS A 141 0.75 12.56 -4.35
C HIS A 141 0.23 13.63 -3.37
N LYS A 142 0.03 14.89 -3.80
CA LYS A 142 -0.46 15.95 -2.90
C LYS A 142 -1.81 15.64 -2.23
N LYS A 143 -2.70 14.94 -2.93
CA LYS A 143 -4.00 14.51 -2.38
C LYS A 143 -3.78 13.40 -1.36
N TRP A 144 -2.91 12.45 -1.68
CA TRP A 144 -2.57 11.34 -0.80
C TRP A 144 -1.79 11.80 0.43
N ASP A 145 -0.78 12.66 0.28
CA ASP A 145 -0.05 13.33 1.36
C ASP A 145 -0.99 14.01 2.35
N LYS A 146 -1.98 14.76 1.85
CA LYS A 146 -2.99 15.39 2.71
C LYS A 146 -3.77 14.34 3.50
N SER A 147 -4.17 13.25 2.86
CA SER A 147 -4.96 12.18 3.50
C SER A 147 -4.13 11.42 4.54
N ILE A 148 -2.84 11.17 4.24
CA ILE A 148 -1.88 10.58 5.17
C ILE A 148 -1.68 11.51 6.36
N ALA A 149 -1.40 12.80 6.14
CA ALA A 149 -1.20 13.77 7.23
C ALA A 149 -2.44 13.86 8.14
N GLU A 150 -3.65 13.87 7.59
CA GLU A 150 -4.91 13.87 8.36
C GLU A 150 -5.13 12.56 9.16
N ALA A 151 -4.57 11.44 8.72
CA ALA A 151 -4.63 10.16 9.43
C ALA A 151 -3.51 10.04 10.48
N PHE A 152 -2.33 10.55 10.17
CA PHE A 152 -1.15 10.50 11.02
C PHE A 152 -1.36 11.23 12.34
N VAL A 153 -2.23 12.25 12.38
CA VAL A 153 -2.65 12.91 13.64
C VAL A 153 -3.16 11.91 14.68
N HIS A 154 -3.74 10.79 14.25
CA HIS A 154 -4.32 9.77 15.14
C HIS A 154 -3.39 8.59 15.41
N ILE A 155 -2.21 8.53 14.79
CA ILE A 155 -1.37 7.32 14.79
C ILE A 155 -0.91 6.90 16.20
N THR A 156 -0.75 7.86 17.12
CA THR A 156 -0.39 7.61 18.52
C THR A 156 -1.58 7.47 19.46
N ASP A 157 -2.80 7.76 18.97
CA ASP A 157 -4.03 7.75 19.77
C ASP A 157 -4.81 6.43 19.64
N VAL A 158 -4.44 5.60 18.67
CA VAL A 158 -5.09 4.32 18.36
C VAL A 158 -4.14 3.16 18.62
N GLU A 159 -4.69 1.98 18.92
CA GLU A 159 -3.90 0.76 19.06
C GLU A 159 -3.19 0.44 17.74
N GLN A 160 -1.92 0.05 17.82
CA GLN A 160 -1.09 -0.35 16.67
C GLN A 160 -0.66 -1.82 16.80
N PRO A 161 -1.48 -2.80 16.36
CA PRO A 161 -1.15 -4.21 16.50
C PRO A 161 0.11 -4.66 15.76
N LEU A 162 0.59 -3.85 14.80
CA LEU A 162 1.79 -4.13 14.00
C LEU A 162 3.03 -3.36 14.50
N GLU A 163 2.95 -2.63 15.62
CA GLU A 163 4.05 -1.78 16.14
C GLU A 163 5.34 -2.56 16.36
N GLU A 164 5.26 -3.79 16.89
CA GLU A 164 6.43 -4.64 17.18
C GLU A 164 7.25 -5.04 15.94
N ILE A 165 6.67 -4.88 14.74
CA ILE A 165 7.33 -5.21 13.47
C ILE A 165 8.17 -4.03 12.98
N LEU A 166 7.80 -2.79 13.37
CA LEU A 166 8.47 -1.58 12.92
C LEU A 166 9.90 -1.51 13.43
N ALA A 167 10.77 -0.96 12.60
CA ALA A 167 12.14 -0.68 13.02
C ALA A 167 12.17 0.44 14.08
N PRO A 168 13.10 0.39 15.05
CA PRO A 168 13.15 1.37 16.14
C PRO A 168 13.25 2.84 15.68
N ASP A 169 13.96 3.09 14.59
CA ASP A 169 14.10 4.41 13.97
C ASP A 169 12.78 4.91 13.35
N ILE A 170 11.95 4.01 12.81
CA ILE A 170 10.62 4.36 12.32
C ILE A 170 9.68 4.69 13.48
N LEU A 171 9.74 3.97 14.60
CA LEU A 171 8.99 4.30 15.81
C LEU A 171 9.36 5.69 16.36
N GLU A 172 10.66 6.00 16.41
CA GLU A 172 11.14 7.33 16.80
C GLU A 172 10.63 8.40 15.84
N LYS A 173 10.69 8.15 14.53
CA LYS A 173 10.18 9.07 13.51
C LYS A 173 8.67 9.33 13.64
N ILE A 174 7.86 8.29 13.85
CA ILE A 174 6.41 8.42 14.10
C ILE A 174 6.16 9.34 15.29
N LYS A 175 6.91 9.16 16.38
CA LYS A 175 6.81 10.00 17.58
C LYS A 175 7.19 11.44 17.29
N ASN A 176 8.32 11.69 16.63
CA ASN A 176 8.79 13.04 16.31
C ASN A 176 7.79 13.78 15.41
N ILE A 177 7.22 13.10 14.40
CA ILE A 177 6.17 13.68 13.54
C ILE A 177 4.92 14.00 14.36
N SER A 178 4.49 13.10 15.24
CA SER A 178 3.30 13.30 16.08
C SER A 178 3.48 14.44 17.11
N GLN A 179 4.71 14.73 17.50
CA GLN A 179 5.07 15.84 18.40
C GLN A 179 5.33 17.17 17.65
N GLY A 180 5.33 17.16 16.32
CA GLY A 180 5.63 18.32 15.49
C GLY A 180 7.12 18.69 15.43
N GLU A 181 7.99 17.76 15.83
CA GLU A 181 9.45 17.91 15.79
C GLU A 181 10.01 17.56 14.40
N GLU A 182 9.31 16.70 13.66
CA GLU A 182 9.60 16.36 12.27
C GLU A 182 8.37 16.56 11.36
N THR A 183 8.62 16.78 10.08
CA THR A 183 7.57 16.83 9.05
C THR A 183 7.41 15.48 8.38
N LEU A 184 6.17 15.11 8.06
CA LEU A 184 5.88 13.91 7.27
C LEU A 184 6.48 14.02 5.86
N ASP A 185 7.17 12.97 5.43
CA ASP A 185 7.73 12.84 4.10
C ASP A 185 6.61 12.57 3.10
N SER A 186 6.74 13.11 1.89
CA SER A 186 5.74 12.92 0.84
C SER A 186 5.77 11.49 0.31
N ILE A 187 4.60 10.89 0.09
CA ILE A 187 4.44 9.61 -0.63
C ILE A 187 5.09 9.65 -2.03
N LEU A 188 5.37 10.83 -2.57
CA LEU A 188 6.13 10.97 -3.81
C LEU A 188 7.50 10.28 -3.77
N SER A 189 8.14 10.14 -2.60
CA SER A 189 9.40 9.41 -2.47
C SER A 189 9.28 7.91 -2.69
N CYS A 190 8.05 7.37 -2.73
CA CYS A 190 7.75 6.00 -3.13
C CYS A 190 7.80 5.82 -4.65
N TYR A 191 7.90 6.90 -5.43
CA TYR A 191 7.93 6.81 -6.89
C TYR A 191 9.23 6.18 -7.38
N PHE A 192 9.09 5.14 -8.19
CA PHE A 192 10.19 4.58 -8.95
C PHE A 192 10.32 5.33 -10.27
N GLN A 193 11.40 6.09 -10.42
CA GLN A 193 11.76 6.66 -11.70
C GLN A 193 12.46 5.59 -12.53
N GLU A 194 11.78 5.07 -13.55
CA GLU A 194 12.47 4.33 -14.61
C GLU A 194 13.53 5.24 -15.22
N GLY A 195 14.77 4.74 -15.26
CA GLY A 195 15.85 5.45 -15.91
C GLY A 195 15.44 5.79 -17.34
N GLU A 196 15.71 7.01 -17.78
CA GLU A 196 15.92 7.24 -19.21
C GLU A 196 17.16 6.42 -19.57
N ASP A 197 16.96 5.19 -20.04
CA ASP A 197 17.98 4.47 -20.79
C ASP A 197 18.29 5.31 -22.04
N ASN A 198 19.23 6.24 -21.91
CA ASN A 198 19.90 6.94 -23.01
C ASN A 198 21.18 6.20 -23.38
#